data_AF-A0A2M8C8N2-F1
#
_entry.id   AF-A0A2M8C8N2-F1
#
_cell.length_a   1.000
_cell.length_b   1.000
_cell.length_c   1.000
_cell.angle_alpha   90.00
_cell.angle_beta   90.00
_cell.angle_gamma   90.00
#
_symmetry.space_group_name_H-M   'P 1'
#
loop_
_entity.id
_entity.type
_entity.pdbx_description
1 polymer ?
#
loop_
_entity_poly.entity_id
_entity_poly.type
_entity_poly.pdbx_seq_one_letter_code
_entity_poly.pdbx_strand_id
1 'polypeptide(L)'
;MKNLLIATAISLLFLSQTGCKKAIEDAISCTTESFFLYIEGDVDASNLKLFHFTFVNSDTSGDYTLDNQIKWDFGDGVTETSQGLTIDHTYASTGSYTAKANYTLHKGSSSCSSYKEKAINVN
;
A
#
# COMPACT_ATOMS: atom_id res chain seq x y z
N MET A 1 -34.43 -0.73 29.34
CA MET A 1 -34.77 -1.94 28.55
C MET A 1 -35.57 -1.54 27.32
N LYS A 2 -34.91 -1.42 26.17
CA LYS A 2 -35.35 -1.96 24.86
C LYS A 2 -34.40 -1.44 23.79
N ASN A 3 -33.67 -2.40 23.23
CA ASN A 3 -32.63 -2.23 22.24
C ASN A 3 -33.23 -1.65 20.96
N LEU A 4 -32.60 -0.58 20.46
CA LEU A 4 -32.91 0.02 19.17
C LEU A 4 -32.30 -0.87 18.09
N LEU A 5 -33.16 -1.60 17.39
CA LEU A 5 -32.84 -2.38 16.19
C LEU A 5 -32.41 -1.42 15.07
N ILE A 6 -31.11 -1.36 14.80
CA ILE A 6 -30.58 -0.77 13.57
C ILE A 6 -30.57 -1.89 12.52
N ALA A 7 -31.64 -1.94 11.73
CA ALA A 7 -31.72 -2.79 10.56
C ALA A 7 -30.93 -2.16 9.40
N THR A 8 -29.64 -2.48 9.29
CA THR A 8 -28.92 -2.30 8.03
C THR A 8 -29.19 -3.50 7.15
N ALA A 9 -30.05 -3.31 6.15
CA ALA A 9 -30.33 -4.27 5.10
C ALA A 9 -29.07 -4.52 4.24
N ILE A 10 -28.25 -5.49 4.66
CA ILE A 10 -27.32 -6.14 3.73
C ILE A 10 -28.18 -7.12 2.92
N SER A 11 -28.70 -6.60 1.81
CA SER A 11 -29.38 -7.40 0.80
C SER A 11 -28.35 -8.35 0.19
N LEU A 12 -28.33 -9.58 0.71
CA LEU A 12 -27.67 -10.74 0.13
C LEU A 12 -28.30 -11.03 -1.24
N LEU A 13 -27.87 -10.32 -2.28
CA LEU A 13 -27.98 -10.84 -3.63
C LEU A 13 -26.93 -11.93 -3.81
N PHE A 14 -27.34 -13.17 -3.56
CA PHE A 14 -26.71 -14.36 -4.09
C PHE A 14 -26.80 -14.31 -5.63
N LEU A 15 -25.80 -13.68 -6.26
CA LEU A 15 -25.53 -13.90 -7.67
C LEU A 15 -24.60 -15.10 -7.79
N SER A 16 -25.19 -16.22 -8.20
CA SER A 16 -24.50 -17.39 -8.73
C SER A 16 -23.72 -16.99 -9.99
N GLN A 17 -22.54 -16.42 -9.80
CA GLN A 17 -21.53 -16.20 -10.81
C GLN A 17 -20.26 -16.77 -10.23
N THR A 18 -19.89 -17.99 -10.64
CA THR A 18 -18.64 -18.63 -10.20
C THR A 18 -17.40 -17.78 -10.50
N GLY A 19 -17.50 -16.80 -11.40
CA GLY A 19 -16.49 -15.76 -11.62
C GLY A 19 -16.54 -14.55 -10.68
N CYS A 20 -17.72 -14.16 -10.17
CA CYS A 20 -17.87 -12.98 -9.31
C CYS A 20 -17.53 -13.31 -7.84
N LYS A 21 -17.83 -14.53 -7.39
CA LYS A 21 -17.45 -15.00 -6.04
C LYS A 21 -15.93 -15.06 -5.84
N LYS A 22 -15.19 -15.56 -6.84
CA LYS A 22 -13.72 -15.58 -6.82
C LYS A 22 -13.14 -14.16 -6.83
N ALA A 23 -13.69 -13.26 -7.65
CA ALA A 23 -13.23 -11.88 -7.71
C ALA A 23 -13.44 -11.12 -6.38
N ILE A 24 -14.53 -11.40 -5.66
CA ILE A 24 -14.80 -10.79 -4.34
C ILE A 24 -13.89 -11.40 -3.26
N GLU A 25 -13.66 -12.71 -3.28
CA GLU A 25 -12.73 -13.39 -2.34
C GLU A 25 -11.27 -12.96 -2.55
N ASP A 26 -10.82 -12.85 -3.81
CA ASP A 26 -9.48 -12.35 -4.15
C ASP A 26 -9.29 -10.88 -3.73
N ALA A 27 -10.32 -10.04 -3.89
CA ALA A 27 -10.29 -8.63 -3.45
C ALA A 27 -10.25 -8.47 -1.91
N ILE A 28 -10.98 -9.31 -1.17
CA ILE A 28 -10.97 -9.32 0.31
C ILE A 28 -9.63 -9.81 0.85
N SER A 29 -8.96 -10.73 0.16
CA SER A 29 -7.66 -11.23 0.59
C SER A 29 -6.54 -10.21 0.33
N CYS A 30 -6.61 -9.41 -0.74
CA CYS A 30 -5.66 -8.33 -1.00
C CYS A 30 -5.68 -7.19 0.03
N THR A 31 -6.84 -6.88 0.61
CA THR A 31 -6.93 -5.85 1.66
C THR A 31 -6.32 -6.34 2.97
N THR A 32 -6.42 -7.64 3.25
CA THR A 32 -5.78 -8.26 4.42
C THR A 32 -4.26 -8.26 4.25
N GLU A 33 -3.74 -8.67 3.08
CA GLU A 33 -2.29 -8.65 2.88
C GLU A 33 -1.71 -7.24 2.86
N SER A 34 -2.45 -6.28 2.30
CA SER A 34 -2.05 -4.87 2.34
C SER A 34 -1.68 -4.42 3.75
N PHE A 35 -2.28 -4.99 4.80
CA PHE A 35 -1.97 -4.64 6.19
C PHE A 35 -0.48 -4.86 6.56
N PHE A 36 0.16 -5.90 6.03
CA PHE A 36 1.56 -6.23 6.34
C PHE A 36 2.60 -5.45 5.52
N LEU A 37 2.13 -4.61 4.59
CA LEU A 37 2.97 -3.77 3.76
C LEU A 37 3.00 -2.34 4.30
N TYR A 38 4.18 -1.75 4.35
CA TYR A 38 4.35 -0.40 4.87
C TYR A 38 5.64 0.24 4.38
N ILE A 39 5.77 1.56 4.60
CA ILE A 39 6.96 2.33 4.22
C ILE A 39 7.80 2.58 5.48
N GLU A 40 9.03 2.10 5.47
CA GLU A 40 10.10 2.50 6.37
C GLU A 40 11.02 3.52 5.71
N GLY A 41 11.89 4.09 6.51
CA GLY A 41 12.93 5.00 6.04
C GLY A 41 13.30 6.06 7.05
N ASP A 42 14.42 6.70 6.77
CA ASP A 42 15.07 7.68 7.61
C ASP A 42 15.74 8.77 6.76
N VAL A 43 16.04 9.88 7.42
CA VAL A 43 16.75 11.01 6.83
C VAL A 43 18.25 10.72 6.87
N ASP A 44 18.95 10.97 5.76
CA ASP A 44 20.41 10.81 5.68
C ASP A 44 21.11 11.71 6.71
N ALA A 45 22.12 11.14 7.37
CA ALA A 45 22.85 11.85 8.43
C ALA A 45 23.73 13.01 7.91
N SER A 46 24.12 12.98 6.65
CA SER A 46 24.97 14.00 6.01
C SER A 46 24.17 15.03 5.21
N ASN A 47 22.98 14.66 4.76
CA ASN A 47 22.08 15.50 3.99
C ASN A 47 20.65 15.39 4.53
N LEU A 48 20.24 16.36 5.35
CA LEU A 48 18.91 16.35 5.99
C LEU A 48 17.72 16.47 5.02
N LYS A 49 17.99 16.73 3.73
CA LYS A 49 16.99 16.75 2.66
C LYS A 49 16.87 15.44 1.90
N LEU A 50 17.82 14.52 2.09
CA LEU A 50 17.81 13.18 1.49
C LEU A 50 17.09 12.23 2.43
N PHE A 51 16.08 11.53 1.91
CA PHE A 51 15.36 10.48 2.63
C PHE A 51 15.57 9.13 1.94
N HIS A 52 15.93 8.12 2.73
CA HIS A 52 16.10 6.75 2.28
C HIS A 52 14.80 5.98 2.51
N PHE A 53 14.08 5.64 1.43
CA PHE A 53 12.83 4.88 1.53
C PHE A 53 13.09 3.39 1.40
N THR A 54 12.40 2.61 2.23
CA THR A 54 12.28 1.16 2.09
C THR A 54 10.82 0.77 2.13
N PHE A 55 10.34 0.08 1.10
CA PHE A 55 9.02 -0.54 1.09
C PHE A 55 9.11 -1.95 1.65
N VAL A 56 8.53 -2.16 2.83
CA VAL A 56 8.65 -3.42 3.56
C VAL A 56 7.44 -4.28 3.31
N ASN A 57 7.68 -5.55 2.97
CA ASN A 57 6.69 -6.61 3.06
C ASN A 57 7.03 -7.50 4.26
N SER A 58 6.21 -7.44 5.30
CA SER A 58 6.37 -8.27 6.50
C SER A 58 5.51 -9.55 6.49
N ASP A 59 4.75 -9.78 5.43
CA ASP A 59 4.00 -11.02 5.29
C ASP A 59 4.95 -12.20 5.07
N THR A 60 4.88 -13.18 5.98
CA THR A 60 5.66 -14.42 5.94
C THR A 60 4.84 -15.62 5.45
N SER A 61 3.56 -15.42 5.11
CA SER A 61 2.67 -16.51 4.67
C SER A 61 3.12 -17.09 3.32
N GLY A 62 3.64 -16.25 2.44
CA GLY A 62 4.00 -16.61 1.06
C GLY A 62 2.81 -16.77 0.12
N ASP A 63 1.59 -16.44 0.57
CA ASP A 63 0.37 -16.53 -0.25
C ASP A 63 0.34 -15.48 -1.36
N TYR A 64 1.09 -14.40 -1.18
CA TYR A 64 1.18 -13.29 -2.10
C TYR A 64 2.64 -12.93 -2.39
N THR A 65 2.90 -12.60 -3.66
CA THR A 65 4.19 -12.08 -4.09
C THR A 65 4.07 -10.61 -4.44
N LEU A 66 4.89 -9.78 -3.80
CA LEU A 66 5.02 -8.36 -4.13
C LEU A 66 5.82 -8.19 -5.43
N ASP A 67 5.29 -7.38 -6.33
CA ASP A 67 6.00 -7.00 -7.55
C ASP A 67 7.28 -6.21 -7.18
N ASN A 68 8.35 -6.42 -7.95
CA ASN A 68 9.65 -5.81 -7.68
C ASN A 68 9.74 -4.35 -8.20
N GLN A 69 8.60 -3.75 -8.55
CA GLN A 69 8.50 -2.37 -8.98
C GLN A 69 7.50 -1.62 -8.11
N ILE A 70 7.97 -0.52 -7.52
CA ILE A 70 7.16 0.37 -6.70
C ILE A 70 7.15 1.74 -7.34
N LYS A 71 5.95 2.29 -7.56
CA LYS A 71 5.79 3.66 -8.06
C LYS A 71 5.61 4.61 -6.88
N TRP A 72 6.54 5.53 -6.74
CA TRP A 72 6.61 6.50 -5.66
C TRP A 72 6.08 7.86 -6.12
N ASP A 73 5.32 8.50 -5.26
CA ASP A 73 5.01 9.93 -5.28
C ASP A 73 5.49 10.49 -3.95
N PHE A 74 6.48 11.39 -3.98
CA PHE A 74 7.14 11.84 -2.75
C PHE A 74 6.37 12.97 -2.03
N GLY A 75 5.27 13.45 -2.62
CA GLY A 75 4.43 14.52 -2.08
C GLY A 75 4.94 15.93 -2.37
N ASP A 76 6.07 16.08 -3.09
CA ASP A 76 6.64 17.36 -3.53
C ASP A 76 6.43 17.64 -5.02
N GLY A 77 5.62 16.79 -5.69
CA GLY A 77 5.35 16.86 -7.12
C GLY A 77 6.29 15.99 -7.97
N VAL A 78 7.30 15.36 -7.36
CA VAL A 78 8.16 14.39 -8.04
C VAL A 78 7.60 12.97 -7.87
N THR A 79 7.64 12.20 -8.96
CA THR A 79 7.25 10.79 -8.96
C THR A 79 8.32 9.95 -9.65
N GLU A 80 8.61 8.79 -9.09
CA GLU A 80 9.63 7.87 -9.61
C GLU A 80 9.17 6.41 -9.55
N THR A 81 9.93 5.51 -10.16
CA THR A 81 9.67 4.07 -10.10
C THR A 81 10.96 3.34 -9.77
N SER A 82 10.97 2.60 -8.67
CA SER A 82 12.13 1.81 -8.26
C SER A 82 12.11 0.43 -8.92
N GLN A 83 13.29 -0.10 -9.23
CA GLN A 83 13.50 -1.53 -9.45
C GLN A 83 14.06 -2.11 -8.16
N GLY A 84 13.19 -2.66 -7.33
CA GLY A 84 13.50 -3.02 -5.94
C GLY A 84 12.63 -2.28 -4.94
N LEU A 85 12.85 -2.63 -3.67
CA LEU A 85 12.07 -2.12 -2.54
C LEU A 85 12.65 -0.84 -1.92
N THR A 86 13.83 -0.41 -2.35
CA THR A 86 14.50 0.78 -1.83
C THR A 86 14.59 1.87 -2.89
N ILE A 87 14.46 3.12 -2.47
CA ILE A 87 14.69 4.30 -3.31
C ILE A 87 15.09 5.49 -2.44
N ASP A 88 15.93 6.36 -2.99
CA ASP A 88 16.38 7.58 -2.33
C ASP A 88 15.73 8.78 -3.01
N HIS A 89 15.29 9.77 -2.22
CA HIS A 89 14.75 11.03 -2.76
C HIS A 89 15.29 12.23 -2.00
N THR A 90 15.74 13.24 -2.73
CA THR A 90 16.19 14.51 -2.15
C THR A 90 15.12 15.58 -2.34
N TYR A 91 14.53 16.03 -1.24
CA TYR A 91 13.55 17.10 -1.24
C TYR A 91 14.21 18.47 -1.49
N ALA A 92 13.61 19.29 -2.36
CA ALA A 92 14.16 20.62 -2.65
C ALA A 92 14.07 21.58 -1.44
N SER A 93 12.97 21.48 -0.68
CA SER A 93 12.63 22.36 0.44
C SER A 93 12.40 21.56 1.72
N THR A 94 12.60 22.22 2.86
CA THR A 94 12.19 21.68 4.17
C THR A 94 10.66 21.76 4.30
N GLY A 95 10.06 20.82 5.02
CA GLY A 95 8.62 20.77 5.20
C GLY A 95 8.10 19.38 5.53
N SER A 96 6.78 19.28 5.66
CA SER A 96 6.09 18.01 5.81
C SER A 96 5.55 17.55 4.46
N TYR A 97 5.80 16.29 4.14
CA TYR A 97 5.36 15.64 2.91
C TYR A 97 4.64 14.34 3.21
N THR A 98 3.77 13.90 2.31
CA THR A 98 3.16 12.57 2.37
C THR A 98 3.66 11.76 1.18
N ALA A 99 4.63 10.89 1.42
CA ALA A 99 5.13 9.97 0.40
C ALA A 99 4.14 8.82 0.22
N LYS A 100 3.87 8.44 -1.04
CA LYS A 100 2.95 7.37 -1.44
C LYS A 100 3.67 6.33 -2.29
N ALA A 101 3.67 5.08 -1.84
CA ALA A 101 4.16 3.92 -2.56
C ALA A 101 2.98 3.15 -3.17
N ASN A 102 2.88 3.11 -4.50
CA ASN A 102 1.91 2.30 -5.22
C ASN A 102 2.58 0.98 -5.61
N TYR A 103 1.90 -0.13 -5.32
CA TYR A 103 2.46 -1.47 -5.46
C TYR A 103 1.42 -2.44 -5.99
N THR A 104 1.89 -3.59 -6.50
CA THR A 104 1.04 -4.69 -6.96
C THR A 104 1.42 -5.97 -6.23
N LEU A 105 0.42 -6.67 -5.71
CA LEU A 105 0.55 -8.03 -5.17
C LEU A 105 -0.01 -9.03 -6.18
N HIS A 106 0.60 -10.20 -6.27
CA HIS A 106 0.18 -11.30 -7.12
C HIS A 106 -0.13 -12.54 -6.29
N LYS A 107 -1.17 -13.28 -6.69
CA LYS A 107 -1.53 -14.61 -6.18
C LYS A 107 -1.92 -15.50 -7.35
N GLY A 108 -1.00 -16.34 -7.78
CA GLY A 108 -1.17 -17.11 -9.02
C GLY A 108 -1.39 -16.19 -10.23
N SER A 109 -2.52 -16.32 -10.92
CA SER A 109 -2.89 -15.49 -12.07
C SER A 109 -3.63 -14.20 -11.71
N SER A 110 -3.99 -14.02 -10.43
CA SER A 110 -4.69 -12.83 -9.94
C SER A 110 -3.65 -11.80 -9.47
N SER A 111 -3.95 -10.52 -9.65
CA SER A 111 -3.17 -9.44 -9.06
C SER A 111 -4.07 -8.33 -8.53
N CYS A 112 -3.54 -7.54 -7.62
CA CYS A 112 -4.21 -6.39 -7.06
C CYS A 112 -3.22 -5.28 -6.77
N SER A 113 -3.61 -4.05 -7.10
CA SER A 113 -2.82 -2.86 -6.85
C SER A 113 -3.41 -2.06 -5.70
N SER A 114 -2.55 -1.51 -4.86
CA SER A 114 -2.92 -0.66 -3.73
C SER A 114 -1.80 0.34 -3.47
N TYR A 115 -1.88 1.08 -2.37
CA TYR A 115 -0.84 2.00 -1.96
C TYR A 115 -0.65 2.07 -0.44
N LYS A 116 0.53 2.54 -0.03
CA LYS A 116 0.83 2.97 1.33
C LYS A 116 1.31 4.39 1.35
N GLU A 117 1.09 5.06 2.48
CA GLU A 117 1.53 6.43 2.70
C GLU A 117 2.40 6.51 3.95
N LYS A 118 3.36 7.45 3.95
CA LYS A 118 4.19 7.81 5.10
C LYS A 118 4.33 9.32 5.17
N ALA A 119 4.06 9.87 6.34
CA ALA A 119 4.39 11.26 6.63
C ALA A 119 5.90 11.41 6.81
N ILE A 120 6.49 12.36 6.10
CA ILE A 120 7.92 12.68 6.10
C ILE A 120 8.08 14.10 6.61
N ASN A 121 9.04 14.32 7.49
CA ASN A 121 9.42 15.65 7.94
C ASN A 121 10.87 15.89 7.52
N VAL A 122 11.06 16.87 6.64
CA VAL A 122 12.36 17.32 6.13
C VAL A 122 12.73 18.60 6.85
N ASN A 123 13.88 18.61 7.55
CA ASN A 123 14.32 19.71 8.41
C ASN A 123 15.58 20.40 7.89
#